data_AF-A0A832ZPL1-F1
#
_entry.id   AF-A0A832ZPL1-F1
#
_cell.length_a   1.000
_cell.length_b   1.000
_cell.length_c   1.000
_cell.angle_alpha   90.00
_cell.angle_beta   90.00
_cell.angle_gamma   90.00
#
_symmetry.space_group_name_H-M   'P 1'
#
loop_
_entity.id
_entity.type
_entity.pdbx_description
1 polymer ?
#
loop_
_entity_poly.entity_id
_entity_poly.type
_entity_poly.pdbx_seq_one_letter_code
_entity_poly.pdbx_strand_id
1 'polypeptide(L)'
;MPDAISFYRELEELSQRHAKLVKRLEMYTRRLRADPSDEELQERVLLYLRKLRVIRNKLIRRLEEGIDFSDQSSASIAAKEGIEILSEYMVLGGLYLEKEVLQDVLKLAESKRGARLLEAATEDIKRDIEEVNRLEELLQQLHG
;
A
#
# COMPACT_ATOMS: atom_id res chain seq x y z
N MET A 1 14.61 -9.79 13.92
CA MET A 1 13.19 -10.11 14.11
C MET A 1 12.61 -9.14 15.13
N PRO A 2 11.66 -8.25 14.78
CA PRO A 2 10.94 -7.41 15.74
C PRO A 2 10.06 -8.26 16.69
N ASP A 3 9.88 -7.78 17.92
CA ASP A 3 8.87 -8.33 18.84
C ASP A 3 7.45 -7.88 18.44
N ALA A 4 6.43 -8.63 18.88
CA ALA A 4 5.03 -8.37 18.55
C ALA A 4 4.57 -6.93 18.88
N ILE A 5 5.01 -6.34 19.99
CA ILE A 5 4.59 -4.99 20.41
C ILE A 5 5.18 -3.94 19.46
N SER A 6 6.47 -4.07 19.14
CA SER A 6 7.17 -3.17 18.22
C SER A 6 6.56 -3.23 16.81
N PHE A 7 6.26 -4.45 16.34
CA PHE A 7 5.64 -4.65 15.04
C PHE A 7 4.21 -4.10 14.99
N TYR A 8 3.39 -4.35 16.02
CA TYR A 8 2.04 -3.80 16.12
C TYR A 8 2.03 -2.27 15.97
N ARG A 9 2.91 -1.57 16.70
CA ARG A 9 3.01 -0.10 16.63
C ARG A 9 3.43 0.39 15.25
N GLU A 10 4.39 -0.30 14.62
CA GLU A 10 4.84 0.03 13.28
C GLU A 10 3.71 -0.20 12.25
N LEU A 11 2.97 -1.30 12.36
CA LEU A 11 1.82 -1.62 11.53
C LEU A 11 0.69 -0.58 11.67
N GLU A 12 0.41 -0.14 12.90
CA GLU A 12 -0.56 0.92 13.17
C GLU A 12 -0.15 2.25 12.51
N GLU A 13 1.11 2.68 12.67
CA GLU A 13 1.58 3.92 12.03
C GLU A 13 1.50 3.82 10.50
N LEU A 14 2.02 2.73 9.94
CA LEU A 14 2.12 2.54 8.49
C LEU A 14 0.73 2.38 7.85
N SER A 15 -0.20 1.67 8.48
CA SER A 15 -1.59 1.52 8.01
C SER A 15 -2.32 2.86 7.93
N GLN A 16 -2.20 3.71 8.96
CA GLN A 16 -2.83 5.03 8.95
C GLN A 16 -2.23 5.95 7.88
N ARG A 17 -0.91 5.90 7.69
CA ARG A 17 -0.23 6.68 6.64
C ARG A 17 -0.60 6.17 5.26
N HIS A 18 -0.66 4.86 5.07
CA HIS A 18 -1.10 4.21 3.85
C HIS A 18 -2.50 4.66 3.44
N ALA A 19 -3.48 4.52 4.34
CA ALA A 19 -4.87 4.90 4.07
C ALA A 19 -5.02 6.38 3.65
N LYS A 20 -4.24 7.29 4.28
CA LYS A 20 -4.22 8.71 3.88
C LYS A 20 -3.66 8.90 2.47
N LEU A 21 -2.60 8.19 2.12
CA LEU A 21 -1.98 8.29 0.80
C LEU A 21 -2.86 7.68 -0.30
N VAL A 22 -3.50 6.55 -0.05
CA VAL A 22 -4.44 5.92 -1.00
C VAL A 22 -5.61 6.86 -1.30
N LYS A 23 -6.24 7.45 -0.28
CA LYS A 23 -7.32 8.45 -0.48
C LYS A 23 -6.87 9.65 -1.30
N ARG A 24 -5.63 10.13 -1.10
CA ARG A 24 -5.07 11.23 -1.89
C ARG A 24 -4.83 10.79 -3.33
N LEU A 25 -4.21 9.64 -3.53
CA LEU A 25 -3.97 9.06 -4.85
C LEU A 25 -5.29 8.92 -5.62
N GLU A 26 -6.31 8.33 -5.00
CA GLU A 26 -7.65 8.18 -5.58
C GLU A 26 -8.22 9.52 -6.05
N MET A 27 -8.20 10.54 -5.17
CA MET A 27 -8.69 11.87 -5.49
C MET A 27 -7.97 12.48 -6.71
N TYR A 28 -6.64 12.39 -6.76
CA TYR A 28 -5.86 12.92 -7.88
C TYR A 28 -6.08 12.11 -9.17
N THR A 29 -6.15 10.78 -9.09
CA THR A 29 -6.44 9.90 -10.23
C THR A 29 -7.83 10.20 -10.80
N ARG A 30 -8.85 10.41 -9.96
CA ARG A 30 -10.20 10.81 -10.42
C ARG A 30 -10.18 12.14 -11.16
N ARG A 31 -9.45 13.14 -10.66
CA ARG A 31 -9.29 14.45 -11.34
C ARG A 31 -8.56 14.29 -12.67
N LEU A 32 -7.49 13.50 -12.69
CA LEU A 32 -6.68 13.25 -13.88
C LEU A 32 -7.46 12.53 -14.98
N ARG A 33 -8.51 11.74 -14.66
CA ARG A 33 -9.39 11.18 -15.70
C ARG A 33 -10.12 12.24 -16.52
N ALA A 34 -10.43 13.39 -15.91
CA ALA A 34 -11.12 14.48 -16.60
C ALA A 34 -10.20 15.25 -17.55
N ASP A 35 -8.93 15.39 -17.18
CA ASP A 35 -7.87 15.97 -18.02
C ASP A 35 -6.58 15.16 -17.90
N PRO A 36 -6.40 14.11 -18.72
CA PRO A 36 -5.20 13.26 -18.67
C PRO A 36 -3.92 13.98 -19.09
N SER A 37 -4.01 15.17 -19.68
CA SER A 37 -2.86 15.95 -20.15
C SER A 37 -2.28 16.89 -19.10
N ASP A 38 -2.96 17.06 -17.96
CA ASP A 38 -2.48 17.88 -16.84
C ASP A 38 -1.22 17.25 -16.21
N GLU A 39 -0.05 17.77 -16.57
CA GLU A 39 1.24 17.28 -16.10
C GLU A 39 1.42 17.48 -14.59
N GLU A 40 0.89 18.56 -13.99
CA GLU A 40 0.99 18.75 -12.54
C GLU A 40 0.21 17.65 -11.81
N LEU A 41 -0.99 17.32 -12.27
CA LEU A 41 -1.77 16.21 -11.71
C LEU A 41 -1.07 14.85 -11.92
N GLN A 42 -0.46 14.61 -13.07
CA GLN A 42 0.34 13.40 -13.31
C GLN A 42 1.51 13.30 -12.32
N GLU A 43 2.26 14.38 -12.11
CA GLU A 43 3.35 14.43 -11.14
C GLU A 43 2.88 14.17 -9.71
N ARG A 44 1.71 14.69 -9.32
CA ARG A 44 1.09 14.40 -8.02
C ARG A 44 0.76 12.92 -7.89
N VAL A 45 0.14 12.31 -8.90
CA VAL A 45 -0.14 10.86 -8.92
C VAL A 45 1.15 10.06 -8.71
N LEU A 46 2.20 10.33 -9.51
CA LEU A 46 3.50 9.66 -9.40
C LEU A 46 4.18 9.88 -8.04
N LEU A 47 4.01 11.05 -7.42
CA LEU A 47 4.50 11.32 -6.07
C LEU A 47 3.82 10.42 -5.03
N TYR A 48 2.49 10.27 -5.10
CA TYR A 48 1.76 9.42 -4.14
C TYR A 48 2.07 7.93 -4.36
N LEU A 49 2.22 7.49 -5.62
CA LEU A 49 2.70 6.14 -5.92
C LEU A 49 4.07 5.86 -5.28
N ARG A 50 5.04 6.78 -5.43
CA ARG A 50 6.35 6.66 -4.80
C ARG A 50 6.27 6.58 -3.26
N LYS A 51 5.40 7.39 -2.64
CA LYS A 51 5.20 7.35 -1.18
C LYS A 51 4.59 6.03 -0.71
N LEU A 52 3.61 5.50 -1.45
CA LEU A 52 3.01 4.19 -1.14
C LEU A 52 4.04 3.06 -1.30
N ARG A 53 4.87 3.10 -2.35
CA ARG A 53 5.97 2.14 -2.55
C ARG A 53 6.91 2.07 -1.36
N VAL A 54 7.27 3.21 -0.76
CA VAL A 54 8.09 3.25 0.45
C VAL A 54 7.42 2.54 1.63
N ILE A 55 6.10 2.73 1.81
CA ILE A 55 5.35 2.05 2.87
C ILE A 55 5.28 0.54 2.61
N ARG A 56 4.92 0.12 1.39
CA ARG A 56 4.85 -1.31 1.03
C ARG A 56 6.19 -2.01 1.23
N ASN A 57 7.28 -1.43 0.73
CA ASN A 57 8.61 -2.03 0.89
C ASN A 57 9.03 -2.18 2.36
N LYS A 58 8.63 -1.24 3.23
CA LYS A 58 8.87 -1.36 4.67
C LYS A 58 8.07 -2.52 5.26
N LEU A 59 6.77 -2.60 4.96
CA LEU A 59 5.90 -3.66 5.47
C LEU A 59 6.35 -5.04 4.99
N ILE A 60 6.59 -5.20 3.68
CA ILE A 60 7.06 -6.45 3.08
C ILE A 60 8.35 -6.90 3.77
N ARG A 61 9.35 -6.02 3.85
CA ARG A 61 10.62 -6.34 4.50
C ARG A 61 10.42 -6.81 5.94
N ARG A 62 9.54 -6.16 6.70
CA ARG A 62 9.27 -6.53 8.10
C ARG A 62 8.59 -7.88 8.22
N LEU A 63 7.62 -8.16 7.36
CA LEU A 63 6.92 -9.44 7.32
C LEU A 63 7.88 -10.58 6.95
N GLU A 64 8.80 -10.34 6.00
CA GLU A 64 9.83 -11.30 5.59
C GLU A 64 10.92 -11.53 6.64
N GLU A 65 11.24 -10.51 7.46
CA GLU A 65 12.14 -10.65 8.60
C GLU A 65 11.57 -11.57 9.71
N GLY A 66 10.27 -11.90 9.64
CA GLY A 66 9.52 -12.62 10.66
C GLY A 66 9.16 -11.76 11.88
N ILE A 67 8.22 -12.22 12.70
CA ILE A 67 7.80 -11.54 13.94
C ILE A 67 7.99 -12.53 15.09
N ASP A 68 8.58 -12.06 16.18
CA ASP A 68 8.73 -12.87 17.39
C ASP A 68 7.48 -12.82 18.26
N PHE A 69 6.77 -13.95 18.31
CA PHE A 69 5.61 -14.18 19.15
C PHE A 69 5.92 -15.08 20.37
N SER A 70 7.20 -15.28 20.70
CA SER A 70 7.57 -16.15 21.83
C SER A 70 7.21 -15.57 23.19
N ASP A 71 7.16 -14.24 23.34
CA ASP A 71 6.73 -13.57 24.56
C ASP A 71 5.24 -13.82 24.84
N GLN A 72 4.94 -14.40 26.01
CA GLN A 72 3.60 -14.72 26.50
C GLN A 72 3.07 -13.69 27.51
N SER A 73 3.71 -12.53 27.62
CA SER A 73 3.19 -11.42 28.41
C SER A 73 1.80 -11.00 27.90
N SER A 74 0.94 -10.52 28.80
CA SER A 74 -0.39 -10.03 28.41
C SER A 74 -0.33 -8.90 27.37
N ALA A 75 0.74 -8.10 27.39
CA ALA A 75 0.97 -7.04 26.39
C ALA A 75 1.32 -7.61 25.01
N SER A 76 2.13 -8.67 24.94
CA SER A 76 2.47 -9.37 23.70
C SER A 76 1.25 -10.06 23.08
N ILE A 77 0.42 -10.71 23.90
CA ILE A 77 -0.83 -11.34 23.45
C ILE A 77 -1.78 -10.29 22.83
N ALA A 78 -1.99 -9.17 23.52
CA ALA A 78 -2.82 -8.08 23.00
C ALA A 78 -2.24 -7.47 21.71
N ALA A 79 -0.91 -7.37 21.60
CA ALA A 79 -0.27 -6.92 20.37
C ALA A 79 -0.48 -7.89 19.21
N LYS A 80 -0.43 -9.20 19.46
CA LYS A 80 -0.72 -10.23 18.45
C LYS A 80 -2.16 -10.12 17.92
N GLU A 81 -3.14 -10.04 18.81
CA GLU A 81 -4.55 -9.84 18.43
C GLU A 81 -4.72 -8.53 17.63
N GLY A 82 -4.05 -7.46 18.07
CA GLY A 82 -4.06 -6.18 17.35
C GLY A 82 -3.42 -6.26 15.96
N ILE A 83 -2.36 -7.05 15.79
CA ILE A 83 -1.72 -7.29 14.48
C ILE A 83 -2.69 -7.98 13.54
N GLU A 84 -3.37 -9.04 14.01
CA GLU A 84 -4.35 -9.80 13.21
C GLU A 84 -5.48 -8.88 12.73
N ILE A 85 -6.06 -8.09 13.63
CA ILE A 85 -7.13 -7.14 13.31
C ILE A 85 -6.66 -6.07 12.31
N LEU A 86 -5.49 -5.46 12.55
CA LEU A 86 -4.97 -4.42 11.68
C LEU A 86 -4.60 -4.95 10.30
N SER A 87 -4.04 -6.16 10.21
CA SER A 87 -3.73 -6.77 8.92
C SER A 87 -5.01 -7.07 8.13
N GLU A 88 -6.09 -7.53 8.78
CA GLU A 88 -7.40 -7.71 8.14
C GLU A 88 -7.93 -6.38 7.57
N TYR A 89 -7.92 -5.31 8.36
CA TYR A 89 -8.36 -3.99 7.91
C TYR A 89 -7.50 -3.45 6.77
N MET A 90 -6.19 -3.67 6.82
CA MET A 90 -5.30 -3.29 5.74
C MET A 90 -5.62 -4.04 4.46
N VAL A 91 -5.86 -5.35 4.52
CA VAL A 91 -6.23 -6.17 3.36
C VAL A 91 -7.57 -5.73 2.77
N LEU A 92 -8.64 -5.77 3.57
CA LEU A 92 -10.01 -5.52 3.09
C LEU A 92 -10.27 -4.07 2.68
N GLY A 93 -9.64 -3.11 3.36
CA GLY A 93 -9.87 -1.69 3.10
C GLY A 93 -8.72 -1.04 2.32
N GLY A 94 -7.52 -1.11 2.87
CA GLY A 94 -6.37 -0.36 2.37
C GLY A 94 -5.87 -0.86 1.01
N LEU A 95 -5.44 -2.12 0.95
CA LEU A 95 -4.82 -2.73 -0.22
C LEU A 95 -5.83 -2.96 -1.34
N TYR A 96 -7.07 -3.34 -1.01
CA TYR A 96 -8.16 -3.43 -1.98
C TYR A 96 -8.32 -2.11 -2.76
N LEU A 97 -8.48 -0.99 -2.04
CA LEU A 97 -8.64 0.33 -2.66
C LEU A 97 -7.36 0.76 -3.41
N GLU A 98 -6.18 0.51 -2.85
CA GLU A 98 -4.92 0.81 -3.54
C GLU A 98 -4.84 0.10 -4.90
N LYS A 99 -5.21 -1.18 -4.96
CA LYS A 99 -5.21 -1.99 -6.17
C LYS A 99 -6.19 -1.45 -7.21
N GLU A 100 -7.41 -1.10 -6.83
CA GLU A 100 -8.38 -0.47 -7.74
C GLU A 100 -7.83 0.83 -8.34
N VAL A 101 -7.24 1.68 -7.49
CA VAL A 101 -6.68 2.97 -7.92
C VAL A 101 -5.47 2.76 -8.82
N LEU A 102 -4.59 1.81 -8.52
CA LEU A 102 -3.44 1.46 -9.37
C LEU A 102 -3.88 0.96 -10.75
N GLN A 103 -4.91 0.11 -10.82
CA GLN A 103 -5.48 -0.34 -12.09
C GLN A 103 -6.04 0.84 -12.90
N ASP A 104 -6.67 1.81 -12.25
CA ASP A 104 -7.18 2.99 -12.94
C ASP A 104 -6.06 3.94 -13.40
N VAL A 105 -4.97 4.05 -12.64
CA VAL A 105 -3.76 4.77 -13.08
C VAL A 105 -3.11 4.06 -14.27
N LEU A 106 -3.04 2.73 -14.25
CA LEU A 106 -2.51 1.93 -15.36
C LEU A 106 -3.33 2.14 -16.64
N LYS A 107 -4.67 2.12 -16.54
CA LYS A 107 -5.55 2.43 -17.68
C LYS A 107 -5.30 3.82 -18.25
N LEU A 108 -5.05 4.82 -17.39
CA LEU A 108 -4.71 6.18 -17.84
C LEU A 108 -3.37 6.20 -18.58
N ALA A 109 -2.36 5.54 -18.03
CA ALA A 109 -1.05 5.39 -18.66
C ALA A 109 -1.16 4.71 -20.03
N GLU A 110 -2.00 3.68 -20.18
CA GLU A 110 -2.12 2.95 -21.46
C GLU A 110 -3.03 3.66 -22.50
N SER A 111 -3.77 4.69 -22.10
CA SER A 111 -4.86 5.25 -22.92
C SER A 111 -4.42 6.09 -24.14
N LYS A 112 -3.12 6.39 -24.33
CA LYS A 112 -2.60 7.31 -25.38
C LYS A 112 -3.26 8.71 -25.39
N ARG A 113 -3.89 9.12 -24.29
CA ARG A 113 -4.65 10.39 -24.16
C ARG A 113 -3.82 11.56 -23.62
N GLY A 114 -2.49 11.50 -23.73
CA GLY A 114 -1.61 12.59 -23.30
C GLY A 114 -1.07 12.46 -21.87
N ALA A 115 -1.28 11.32 -21.21
CA ALA A 115 -0.73 11.01 -19.89
C ALA A 115 0.75 10.57 -19.97
N ARG A 116 1.60 11.37 -20.63
CA ARG A 116 2.97 10.99 -21.01
C ARG A 116 3.86 10.61 -19.82
N LEU A 117 3.70 11.26 -18.67
CA LEU A 117 4.50 10.94 -17.49
C LEU A 117 4.07 9.61 -16.89
N LEU A 118 2.77 9.29 -16.92
CA LEU A 118 2.26 7.99 -16.50
C LEU A 118 2.64 6.88 -17.50
N GLU A 119 2.57 7.16 -18.81
CA GLU A 119 3.04 6.27 -19.87
C GLU A 119 4.48 5.81 -19.62
N ALA A 120 5.38 6.74 -19.29
CA ALA A 120 6.78 6.45 -18.97
C ALA A 120 6.96 5.59 -17.70
N ALA A 121 5.97 5.59 -16.79
CA ALA A 121 5.98 4.84 -15.54
C ALA A 121 5.16 3.53 -15.59
N THR A 122 4.65 3.13 -16.75
CA THR A 122 3.74 1.97 -16.91
C THR A 122 4.26 0.69 -16.26
N GLU A 123 5.53 0.34 -16.52
CA GLU A 123 6.13 -0.88 -15.96
C GLU A 123 6.33 -0.81 -14.44
N ASP A 124 6.63 0.38 -13.92
CA ASP A 124 6.69 0.64 -12.49
C ASP A 124 5.31 0.47 -11.84
N ILE A 125 4.24 0.93 -12.49
CA ILE A 125 2.86 0.79 -12.00
C ILE A 125 2.42 -0.68 -11.99
N LYS A 126 2.79 -1.47 -13.01
CA LYS A 126 2.51 -2.91 -13.05
C LYS A 126 3.20 -3.65 -11.89
N ARG A 127 4.48 -3.36 -11.66
CA ARG A 127 5.21 -3.90 -10.49
C ARG A 127 4.60 -3.46 -9.17
N ASP A 128 4.13 -2.22 -9.08
CA ASP A 128 3.45 -1.74 -7.88
C ASP A 128 2.18 -2.56 -7.58
N ILE A 129 1.43 -3.01 -8.60
CA ILE A 129 0.27 -3.90 -8.43
C ILE A 129 0.71 -5.29 -7.95
N GLU A 130 1.78 -5.85 -8.51
CA GLU A 130 2.34 -7.14 -8.09
C GLU A 130 2.79 -7.09 -6.62
N GLU A 131 3.48 -6.02 -6.21
CA GLU A 131 3.92 -5.82 -4.82
C GLU A 131 2.74 -5.62 -3.85
N VAL A 132 1.61 -5.04 -4.30
CA VAL A 132 0.38 -4.99 -3.48
C VAL A 132 -0.18 -6.40 -3.25
N ASN A 133 -0.23 -7.25 -4.28
CA ASN A 133 -0.69 -8.63 -4.14
C ASN A 133 0.23 -9.43 -3.20
N ARG A 134 1.55 -9.26 -3.35
CA ARG A 134 2.53 -9.89 -2.46
C ARG A 134 2.36 -9.46 -1.01
N LEU A 135 2.14 -8.17 -0.76
CA LEU A 135 1.89 -7.67 0.58
C LEU A 135 0.58 -8.23 1.16
N GLU A 136 -0.47 -8.33 0.35
CA GLU A 136 -1.72 -8.96 0.74
C GLU A 136 -1.52 -10.41 1.17
N GLU A 137 -0.80 -11.21 0.38
CA GLU A 137 -0.47 -12.60 0.71
C GLU A 137 0.31 -12.71 2.04
N LEU A 138 1.33 -11.88 2.24
CA LEU A 138 2.13 -11.88 3.47
C LEU A 138 1.29 -11.49 4.70
N LEU A 139 0.36 -10.54 4.56
CA LEU A 139 -0.53 -10.14 5.66
C LEU A 139 -1.55 -11.22 5.99
N GLN A 140 -2.08 -11.93 4.98
CA GLN A 140 -3.02 -13.05 5.17
C GLN A 140 -2.35 -14.26 5.83
N GLN A 141 -1.05 -14.49 5.60
CA GLN A 141 -0.29 -15.53 6.28
C GLN A 141 -0.19 -15.32 7.80
N LEU A 142 -0.41 -14.10 8.30
CA LEU A 142 -0.46 -13.85 9.75
C LEU A 142 -1.72 -14.44 10.40
N HIS A 143 -2.73 -14.83 9.61
CA HIS A 143 -4.00 -15.37 10.08
C HIS A 143 -4.11 -16.90 9.95
N GLY A 144 -3.08 -17.55 9.39
CA GLY A 144 -2.99 -19.01 9.24
C GLY A 144 -2.18 -19.67 10.35
#